data_AF-A0A9N7UY16-F1
#
_entry.id   AF-A0A9N7UY16-F1
#
_cell.length_a   1.000
_cell.length_b   1.000
_cell.length_c   1.000
_cell.angle_alpha   90.00
_cell.angle_beta   90.00
_cell.angle_gamma   90.00
#
_symmetry.space_group_name_H-M   'P 1'
#
loop_
_entity.id
_entity.type
_entity.pdbx_description
1 polymer ?
#
loop_
_entity_poly.entity_id
_entity_poly.type
_entity_poly.pdbx_seq_one_letter_code
_entity_poly.pdbx_strand_id
1 'polypeptide(L)'
;MSIQEVDVGETPTELQDGLAVLLCNVKACKLRGVVSQARLLCCSTSDDCIELLAPPTGSVPGDRVTFLNFPGDSDRELQSKQRVWELLQPDLRVDNRGVANYKGCGFEVKGKGLCRAPSLTNCTIK
;
A
#
# COMPACT_ATOMS: atom_id res chain seq x y z
N MET A 1 -1.65 1.29 -7.42
CA MET A 1 -0.62 1.00 -6.40
C MET A 1 0.48 0.18 -7.06
N SER A 2 1.72 0.26 -6.58
CA SER A 2 2.85 -0.53 -7.10
C SER A 2 3.82 -0.92 -6.01
N ILE A 3 4.59 -1.98 -6.25
CA ILE A 3 5.68 -2.38 -5.37
C ILE A 3 6.88 -1.47 -5.60
N GLN A 4 7.51 -0.99 -4.54
CA GLN A 4 8.74 -0.18 -4.61
C GLN A 4 9.72 -0.66 -3.54
N GLU A 5 11.00 -0.45 -3.80
CA GLU A 5 12.02 -0.45 -2.75
C GLU A 5 11.85 0.81 -1.92
N VAL A 6 11.92 0.67 -0.59
CA VAL A 6 11.86 1.80 0.32
C VAL A 6 13.14 1.85 1.12
N ASP A 7 13.92 2.90 0.90
CA ASP A 7 15.02 3.28 1.77
C ASP A 7 14.44 4.13 2.91
N VAL A 8 14.03 3.46 3.98
CA VAL A 8 13.66 4.15 5.22
C VAL A 8 14.96 4.45 5.94
N GLY A 9 15.49 5.67 5.76
CA GLY A 9 16.66 6.14 6.53
C GLY A 9 16.47 6.01 8.06
N GLU A 10 17.50 6.29 8.86
CA GLU A 10 17.62 6.03 10.32
C GLU A 10 16.31 6.06 11.17
N THR A 11 15.53 4.99 11.11
CA THR A 11 14.50 4.56 12.06
C THR A 11 14.65 3.04 12.27
N PRO A 12 14.21 2.47 13.41
CA PRO A 12 14.80 1.26 13.96
C PRO A 12 14.59 0.04 13.05
N THR A 13 15.70 -0.49 12.54
CA THR A 13 16.11 -1.86 12.12
C THR A 13 15.13 -2.80 11.38
N GLU A 14 13.81 -2.60 11.39
CA GLU A 14 12.83 -3.52 10.79
C GLU A 14 12.37 -3.08 9.38
N LEU A 15 12.82 -1.90 8.93
CA LEU A 15 12.42 -1.30 7.65
C LEU A 15 13.58 -1.16 6.64
N GLN A 16 14.78 -1.61 6.99
CA GLN A 16 15.92 -1.58 6.08
C GLN A 16 15.81 -2.72 5.06
N ASP A 17 15.92 -2.37 3.76
CA ASP A 17 15.99 -3.28 2.61
C ASP A 17 14.74 -4.17 2.36
N GLY A 18 13.55 -3.57 2.39
CA GLY A 18 12.28 -4.26 2.13
C GLY A 18 11.50 -3.73 0.91
N LEU A 19 10.82 -4.63 0.18
CA LEU A 19 9.79 -4.24 -0.78
C LEU A 19 8.51 -3.83 -0.06
N ALA A 20 7.89 -2.74 -0.50
CA ALA A 20 6.63 -2.27 0.06
C ALA A 20 5.59 -1.94 -1.01
N VAL A 21 4.32 -1.93 -0.61
CA VAL A 21 3.20 -1.49 -1.45
C VAL A 21 3.01 0.02 -1.31
N LEU A 22 3.12 0.76 -2.41
CA LEU A 22 2.96 2.21 -2.42
C LEU A 22 1.81 2.66 -3.33
N LEU A 23 1.17 3.76 -2.93
CA LEU A 23 0.32 4.57 -3.80
C LEU A 23 1.17 5.65 -4.48
N CYS A 24 1.53 5.42 -5.74
CA CYS A 24 2.52 6.21 -6.47
C CYS A 24 1.95 7.30 -7.39
N ASN A 25 0.63 7.38 -7.56
CA ASN A 25 0.00 8.42 -8.38
C ASN A 25 -0.60 9.54 -7.52
N VAL A 26 -0.12 9.74 -6.29
CA VAL A 26 -0.48 10.92 -5.49
C VAL A 26 0.24 12.15 -6.01
N LYS A 27 -0.41 13.31 -5.91
CA LYS A 27 0.27 14.59 -6.13
C LYS A 27 1.39 14.75 -5.11
N ALA A 28 2.60 15.08 -5.58
CA ALA A 28 3.74 15.31 -4.70
C ALA A 28 3.46 16.40 -3.67
N CYS A 29 3.84 16.16 -2.42
CA CYS A 29 3.65 17.08 -1.32
C CYS A 29 4.94 17.27 -0.51
N LYS A 30 5.12 18.46 0.06
CA LYS A 30 6.24 18.73 0.97
C LYS A 30 5.83 18.38 2.39
N LEU A 31 6.55 17.46 3.01
CA LEU A 31 6.42 17.08 4.41
C LEU A 31 7.68 17.52 5.13
N ARG A 32 7.57 18.52 6.01
CA ARG A 32 8.70 19.06 6.81
C ARG A 32 9.94 19.41 5.96
N GLY A 33 9.72 19.94 4.76
CA GLY A 33 10.80 20.34 3.83
C GLY A 33 11.26 19.25 2.85
N VAL A 34 10.88 17.99 3.08
CA VAL A 34 11.19 16.86 2.18
C VAL A 34 10.01 16.63 1.23
N VAL A 35 10.29 16.44 -0.05
CA VAL A 35 9.25 16.14 -1.06
C VAL A 35 8.95 14.64 -1.00
N SER A 36 7.69 14.28 -0.74
CA SER A 36 7.19 12.93 -0.92
C SER A 36 6.38 12.84 -2.21
N GLN A 37 6.66 11.82 -3.03
CA GLN A 37 5.98 11.55 -4.30
C GLN A 37 5.07 10.33 -4.25
N ALA A 38 5.02 9.63 -3.11
CA ALA A 38 4.22 8.44 -2.93
C ALA A 38 3.72 8.34 -1.49
N ARG A 39 2.65 7.58 -1.28
CA ARG A 39 2.19 7.18 0.05
C ARG A 39 2.54 5.71 0.27
N LEU A 40 3.28 5.44 1.35
CA LEU A 40 3.52 4.09 1.84
C LEU A 40 2.22 3.55 2.44
N LEU A 41 1.82 2.33 2.06
CA LEU A 41 0.65 1.69 2.64
C LEU A 41 1.05 0.79 3.80
N CYS A 42 0.42 1.01 4.94
CA CYS A 42 0.60 0.19 6.13
C CYS A 42 -0.74 -0.30 6.65
N CYS A 43 -0.71 -1.36 7.44
CA CYS A 43 -1.88 -1.85 8.16
C CYS A 43 -1.70 -1.66 9.66
N SER A 44 -2.79 -1.37 10.37
CA SER A 44 -2.74 -1.04 11.79
C SER A 44 -4.01 -1.43 12.55
N THR A 45 -3.84 -1.95 13.76
CA THR A 45 -4.94 -2.17 14.74
C THR A 45 -5.08 -0.99 15.70
N SER A 46 -4.00 -0.26 15.95
CA SER A 46 -3.92 0.97 16.73
C SER A 46 -2.76 1.84 16.22
N ASP A 47 -2.61 3.06 16.73
CA ASP A 47 -1.52 3.94 16.30
C ASP A 47 -0.13 3.45 16.72
N ASP A 48 -0.05 2.55 17.72
CA ASP A 48 1.19 1.96 18.20
C ASP A 48 1.51 0.59 17.56
N CYS A 49 0.60 0.04 16.75
CA CYS A 49 0.74 -1.28 16.15
C CYS A 49 0.53 -1.18 14.64
N ILE A 50 1.64 -1.00 13.92
CA ILE A 50 1.69 -0.73 12.48
C ILE A 50 2.64 -1.71 11.81
N GLU A 51 2.20 -2.34 10.71
CA GLU A 51 3.03 -3.19 9.85
C GLU A 51 2.96 -2.71 8.40
N LEU A 52 4.04 -2.92 7.63
CA LEU A 52 4.00 -2.76 6.19
C LEU A 52 3.30 -3.96 5.53
N LEU A 53 2.57 -3.70 4.46
CA LEU A 53 2.05 -4.77 3.61
C LEU A 53 3.19 -5.45 2.86
N ALA A 54 3.33 -6.76 3.05
CA ALA A 54 4.27 -7.59 2.33
C ALA A 54 3.71 -7.97 0.96
N PRO A 55 4.44 -7.72 -0.14
CA PRO A 55 4.07 -8.22 -1.45
C PRO A 55 4.28 -9.75 -1.54
N PRO A 56 3.64 -10.44 -2.50
CA PRO A 56 3.86 -11.87 -2.71
C PRO A 56 5.30 -12.17 -3.15
N THR A 57 5.77 -13.38 -2.88
CA THR A 57 7.10 -13.86 -3.28
C THR A 57 7.33 -13.68 -4.79
N GLY A 58 8.54 -13.24 -5.15
CA GLY A 58 8.92 -12.97 -6.55
C GLY A 58 8.48 -11.61 -7.07
N SER A 59 7.87 -10.76 -6.23
CA SER A 59 7.60 -9.37 -6.59
C SER A 59 8.90 -8.59 -6.76
N VAL A 60 8.88 -7.60 -7.65
CA VAL A 60 10.00 -6.70 -7.93
C VAL A 60 9.51 -5.24 -7.97
N PRO A 61 10.38 -4.24 -7.78
CA PRO A 61 10.01 -2.84 -7.93
C PRO A 61 9.36 -2.56 -9.29
N GLY A 62 8.28 -1.78 -9.27
CA GLY A 62 7.47 -1.45 -10.44
C GLY A 62 6.30 -2.41 -10.71
N ASP A 63 6.23 -3.58 -10.04
CA ASP A 63 5.07 -4.47 -10.16
C ASP A 63 3.77 -3.73 -9.78
N ARG A 64 2.74 -3.90 -10.61
CA ARG A 64 1.43 -3.28 -10.38
C ARG A 64 0.57 -4.15 -9.46
N VAL A 65 -0.01 -3.51 -8.45
CA VAL A 65 -1.07 -4.10 -7.63
C VAL A 65 -2.42 -3.76 -8.27
N THR A 66 -3.20 -4.80 -8.53
CA THR A 66 -4.51 -4.73 -9.21
C THR A 66 -5.58 -5.44 -8.39
N PHE A 67 -6.85 -5.21 -8.75
CA PHE A 67 -8.01 -5.77 -8.07
C PHE A 67 -8.92 -6.42 -9.11
N LEU A 68 -9.18 -7.72 -8.98
CA LEU A 68 -9.87 -8.50 -10.02
C LEU A 68 -11.22 -7.89 -10.46
N ASN A 69 -12.02 -7.39 -9.51
CA ASN A 69 -13.35 -6.84 -9.78
C ASN A 69 -13.35 -5.34 -10.10
N PHE A 70 -12.19 -4.70 -10.17
CA PHE A 70 -12.05 -3.27 -10.50
C PHE A 70 -11.04 -3.10 -11.63
N PRO A 71 -11.39 -3.53 -12.86
CA PRO A 71 -10.52 -3.35 -14.02
C PRO A 71 -10.41 -1.88 -14.40
N GLY A 72 -9.27 -1.50 -14.96
CA GLY A 72 -9.02 -0.15 -15.45
C GLY A 72 -7.58 0.26 -15.29
N ASP A 73 -7.21 1.34 -15.99
CA ASP A 73 -5.92 1.97 -15.83
C ASP A 73 -5.95 2.99 -14.68
N SER A 74 -4.82 3.11 -14.00
CA SER A 74 -4.63 4.14 -12.98
C SER A 74 -4.53 5.52 -13.62
N ASP A 75 -5.14 6.53 -13.00
CA ASP A 75 -4.87 7.94 -13.34
C ASP A 75 -3.37 8.23 -13.26
N ARG A 76 -2.88 9.09 -14.17
CA ARG A 76 -1.49 9.56 -14.15
C ARG A 76 -1.13 10.26 -12.84
N GLU A 77 -2.05 11.08 -12.33
CA GLU A 77 -1.96 11.75 -11.03
C GLU A 77 -3.37 11.91 -10.45
N LEU A 78 -3.54 11.61 -9.16
CA LEU A 78 -4.80 11.79 -8.43
C LEU A 78 -5.06 13.28 -8.20
N GLN A 79 -6.24 13.74 -8.64
CA GLN A 79 -6.64 15.13 -8.47
C GLN A 79 -7.01 15.44 -7.02
N SER A 80 -6.31 16.41 -6.40
CA SER A 80 -6.55 16.78 -4.99
C SER A 80 -7.99 17.23 -4.69
N LYS A 81 -8.70 17.78 -5.68
CA LYS A 81 -10.10 18.21 -5.53
C LYS A 81 -11.07 17.04 -5.40
N GLN A 82 -10.75 15.89 -5.98
CA GLN A 82 -11.62 14.71 -5.99
C GLN A 82 -11.51 13.89 -4.71
N ARG A 83 -10.43 14.06 -3.94
CA ARG A 83 -10.21 13.35 -2.66
C ARG A 83 -10.40 11.83 -2.78
N VAL A 84 -9.91 11.27 -3.90
CA VAL A 84 -10.10 9.86 -4.25
C VAL A 84 -9.56 8.93 -3.15
N TRP A 85 -8.39 9.25 -2.60
CA TRP A 85 -7.82 8.47 -1.50
C TRP A 85 -8.74 8.41 -0.29
N GLU A 86 -9.27 9.55 0.14
CA GLU A 86 -10.17 9.66 1.29
C GLU A 86 -11.49 8.91 1.07
N LEU A 87 -11.94 8.79 -0.18
CA LEU A 87 -13.13 8.01 -0.55
C LEU A 87 -12.87 6.50 -0.56
N LEU A 88 -11.67 6.07 -0.93
CA LEU A 88 -11.33 4.65 -1.06
C LEU A 88 -10.84 4.04 0.27
N GLN A 89 -10.14 4.83 1.10
CA GLN A 89 -9.51 4.36 2.34
C GLN A 89 -10.46 3.57 3.27
N PRO A 90 -11.72 3.98 3.51
CA PRO A 90 -12.61 3.25 4.42
C PRO A 90 -12.91 1.80 3.99
N ASP A 91 -12.76 1.50 2.69
CA ASP A 91 -13.00 0.18 2.12
C ASP A 91 -11.71 -0.67 2.01
N LEU A 92 -10.55 -0.12 2.39
CA LEU A 92 -9.27 -0.81 2.43
C LEU A 92 -9.05 -1.45 3.79
N ARG A 93 -8.81 -2.76 3.80
CA ARG A 93 -8.62 -3.52 5.04
C ARG A 93 -7.76 -4.76 4.82
N VAL A 94 -7.29 -5.32 5.93
CA VAL A 94 -6.72 -6.67 5.98
C VAL A 94 -7.80 -7.62 6.48
N ASP A 95 -8.05 -8.72 5.76
CA ASP A 95 -9.05 -9.71 6.16
C ASP A 95 -8.58 -10.63 7.29
N ASN A 96 -9.42 -11.58 7.67
CA ASN A 96 -9.13 -12.57 8.73
C ASN A 96 -8.03 -13.58 8.36
N ARG A 97 -7.56 -13.59 7.11
CA ARG A 97 -6.46 -14.42 6.62
C ARG A 97 -5.18 -13.59 6.38
N GLY A 98 -5.16 -12.34 6.82
CA GLY A 98 -4.04 -11.44 6.62
C GLY A 98 -3.96 -10.84 5.22
N VAL A 99 -4.98 -11.00 4.35
CA VAL A 99 -4.95 -10.51 2.97
C VAL A 99 -5.43 -9.07 2.90
N ALA A 100 -4.59 -8.19 2.33
CA ALA A 100 -4.97 -6.83 2.01
C ALA A 100 -6.02 -6.83 0.88
N ASN A 101 -7.11 -6.09 1.06
CA ASN A 101 -8.22 -6.05 0.11
C ASN A 101 -8.90 -4.68 0.05
N TYR A 102 -9.51 -4.40 -1.11
CA TYR A 102 -10.45 -3.31 -1.32
C TYR A 102 -11.83 -3.92 -1.58
N LYS A 103 -12.82 -3.62 -0.72
CA LYS A 103 -14.17 -4.20 -0.82
C LYS A 103 -14.19 -5.73 -0.98
N GLY A 104 -13.31 -6.42 -0.26
CA GLY A 104 -13.17 -7.88 -0.33
C GLY A 104 -12.37 -8.42 -1.52
N CYS A 105 -11.92 -7.55 -2.44
CA CYS A 105 -11.06 -7.94 -3.55
C CYS A 105 -9.59 -7.79 -3.16
N GLY A 106 -8.84 -8.89 -3.19
CA GLY A 106 -7.45 -8.92 -2.76
C GLY A 106 -6.53 -8.02 -3.60
N PHE A 107 -5.50 -7.47 -2.94
CA PHE A 107 -4.40 -6.75 -3.58
C PHE A 107 -3.55 -7.77 -4.34
N GLU A 108 -3.74 -7.87 -5.65
CA GLU A 108 -3.08 -8.89 -6.48
C GLU A 108 -1.91 -8.31 -7.27
N VAL A 109 -0.77 -8.98 -7.20
CA VAL A 109 0.29 -8.86 -8.21
C VAL A 109 0.10 -10.01 -9.20
N LYS A 110 -0.29 -9.70 -10.44
CA LYS A 110 -0.70 -10.69 -11.43
C LYS A 110 0.36 -11.76 -11.64
N GLY A 111 -0.04 -13.02 -11.49
CA GLY A 111 0.84 -14.18 -11.65
C GLY A 111 1.80 -14.45 -10.48
N LYS A 112 1.80 -13.61 -9.44
CA LYS A 112 2.68 -13.76 -8.26
C LYS A 112 1.91 -14.02 -6.97
N GLY A 113 0.73 -13.42 -6.81
CA GLY A 113 -0.17 -13.69 -5.68
C GLY A 113 -0.72 -12.44 -5.03
N LEU A 114 -1.02 -12.54 -3.73
CA LEU A 114 -1.71 -11.52 -2.96
C LEU A 114 -0.78 -10.83 -1.95
N CYS A 115 -0.94 -9.52 -1.77
CA CYS A 115 -0.27 -8.77 -0.72
C CYS A 115 -0.92 -9.06 0.64
N ARG A 116 -0.11 -9.15 1.69
CA ARG A 116 -0.55 -9.55 3.03
C ARG A 116 0.07 -8.70 4.12
N ALA A 117 -0.60 -8.61 5.26
CA ALA A 117 0.05 -8.20 6.50
C ALA A 117 0.96 -9.34 7.00
N PRO A 118 2.14 -9.03 7.57
CA PRO A 118 3.02 -10.03 8.17
C PRO A 118 2.36 -10.82 9.30
N SER A 119 1.67 -10.14 10.23
CA SER A 119 1.02 -10.80 11.37
C SER A 119 -0.38 -10.27 11.68
N LEU A 120 -0.71 -9.03 11.28
CA LEU A 120 -2.02 -8.45 11.59
C LEU A 120 -3.16 -9.07 10.77
N THR A 121 -4.34 -9.17 11.38
CA THR A 121 -5.59 -9.57 10.72
C THR A 121 -6.73 -8.67 11.15
N ASN A 122 -7.80 -8.59 10.34
CA ASN A 122 -8.99 -7.79 10.63
C ASN A 122 -8.69 -6.32 11.02
N CYS A 123 -7.74 -5.71 10.32
CA CYS A 123 -7.25 -4.36 10.63
C CYS A 123 -7.39 -3.40 9.44
N THR A 124 -7.15 -2.12 9.69
CA THR A 124 -7.33 -1.06 8.69
C THR A 124 -6.04 -0.83 7.91
N ILE A 125 -6.17 -0.35 6.65
CA ILE A 125 -5.03 0.09 5.83
C ILE A 125 -5.02 1.62 5.78
N LYS A 126 -3.85 2.23 5.97
CA LYS A 126 -3.62 3.68 5.99
C LYS A 126 -2.51 4.09 5.02
#